data_AF-A0A438CJ14-F1
#
_entry.id   AF-A0A438CJ14-F1
#
_cell.length_a   1.000
_cell.length_b   1.000
_cell.length_c   1.000
_cell.angle_alpha   90.00
_cell.angle_beta   90.00
_cell.angle_gamma   90.00
#
_symmetry.space_group_name_H-M   'P 1'
#
loop_
_entity.id
_entity.type
_entity.pdbx_description
1 polymer ?
#
loop_
_entity_poly.entity_id
_entity_poly.type
_entity_poly.pdbx_seq_one_letter_code
_entity_poly.pdbx_strand_id
1 'polypeptide(L)' 'MNMVWVAQESLKKLKWTSFFIDYVKEFSSLILDIKDMSKVDKLFNFMFGLQGWAQKELRRKERTNCTIE' A
#
# COMPACT_ATOMS: atom_id res chain seq x y z
N MET A 1 -2.62 25.36 -5.32
CA MET A 1 -2.98 24.13 -4.57
C MET A 1 -1.79 23.17 -4.67
N ASN A 2 -1.27 22.67 -3.54
CA ASN A 2 -0.09 21.79 -3.57
C ASN A 2 -0.53 20.34 -3.83
N MET A 3 -0.38 19.86 -5.06
CA MET A 3 -0.82 18.52 -5.49
C MET A 3 -0.13 17.40 -4.71
N VAL A 4 1.14 17.59 -4.30
CA VAL A 4 1.89 16.58 -3.53
C VAL A 4 1.28 16.37 -2.15
N TRP A 5 0.91 17.46 -1.46
CA TRP A 5 0.28 17.36 -0.14
C TRP A 5 -1.09 16.66 -0.20
N VAL A 6 -1.88 16.96 -1.24
CA VAL A 6 -3.19 16.31 -1.46
C VAL A 6 -3.03 14.80 -1.70
N ALA A 7 -2.04 14.41 -2.51
CA ALA A 7 -1.73 13.01 -2.76
C ALA A 7 -1.28 12.28 -1.48
N GLN A 8 -0.43 12.91 -0.66
CA GLN A 8 0.00 12.36 0.64
C GLN A 8 -1.18 12.16 1.60
N GLU A 9 -2.09 13.12 1.68
CA GLU A 9 -3.25 13.03 2.56
C GLU A 9 -4.27 11.97 2.09
N SER A 10 -4.40 11.82 0.77
CA SER A 10 -5.23 10.77 0.16
C SER A 10 -4.63 9.38 0.40
N LEU A 11 -3.30 9.24 0.28
CA LEU A 11 -2.59 7.99 0.55
C LEU A 11 -2.79 7.49 1.98
N LYS A 12 -2.78 8.38 2.97
CA LYS A 12 -3.04 8.03 4.38
C LYS A 12 -4.46 7.49 4.62
N LYS A 13 -5.43 7.92 3.80
CA LYS A 13 -6.84 7.55 3.92
C LYS A 13 -7.20 6.35 3.05
N LEU A 14 -6.34 5.99 2.10
CA LEU A 14 -6.57 4.90 1.18
C LEU A 14 -6.74 3.58 1.93
N LYS A 15 -7.86 2.91 1.68
CA LYS A 15 -8.18 1.60 2.25
C LYS A 15 -8.80 0.70 1.20
N TRP A 16 -8.45 -0.57 1.24
CA TRP A 16 -9.14 -1.57 0.45
C TRP A 16 -10.54 -1.84 1.03
N THR A 17 -11.56 -1.27 0.40
CA THR A 17 -12.95 -1.35 0.84
C THR A 17 -13.77 -2.40 0.08
N SER A 18 -13.56 -2.57 -1.22
CA SER A 18 -14.35 -3.51 -2.03
C SER A 18 -13.48 -4.34 -2.98
N PHE A 19 -13.09 -3.78 -4.13
CA PHE A 19 -12.29 -4.51 -5.11
C PHE A 19 -10.82 -4.16 -4.98
N PHE A 20 -9.99 -5.20 -4.89
CA PHE A 20 -8.55 -5.04 -4.80
C PHE A 20 -7.96 -4.31 -6.02
N ILE A 21 -8.55 -4.52 -7.21
CA ILE A 21 -8.13 -3.85 -8.44
C ILE A 21 -8.27 -2.33 -8.34
N ASP A 22 -9.36 -1.84 -7.75
CA ASP A 22 -9.58 -0.40 -7.60
C ASP A 22 -8.60 0.20 -6.60
N TYR A 23 -8.33 -0.51 -5.50
CA TYR A 23 -7.29 -0.14 -4.54
C TYR A 23 -5.90 -0.03 -5.18
N VAL A 24 -5.50 -1.02 -5.99
CA VAL A 24 -4.20 -1.01 -6.67
C VAL A 24 -4.12 0.16 -7.66
N LYS A 25 -5.17 0.41 -8.44
CA LYS A 25 -5.22 1.54 -9.38
C LYS A 25 -5.07 2.88 -8.66
N GLU A 26 -5.81 3.09 -7.58
CA GLU A 26 -5.78 4.35 -6.82
C GLU A 26 -4.43 4.53 -6.13
N PHE A 27 -3.89 3.47 -5.52
CA PHE A 27 -2.54 3.49 -4.94
C PHE A 27 -1.48 3.84 -5.99
N SER A 28 -1.51 3.19 -7.15
CA SER A 28 -0.56 3.45 -8.24
C SER A 28 -0.64 4.90 -8.74
N SER A 29 -1.83 5.48 -8.85
CA SER A 29 -1.99 6.89 -9.20
C SER A 29 -1.32 7.80 -8.18
N LEU A 30 -1.58 7.59 -6.89
CA LEU A 30 -1.03 8.43 -5.81
C LEU A 30 0.49 8.36 -5.71
N ILE A 31 1.09 7.20 -5.98
CA ILE A 31 2.55 7.04 -5.96
C ILE A 31 3.24 7.76 -7.13
N LEU A 32 2.55 7.95 -8.27
CA LEU A 32 3.10 8.73 -9.38
C LEU A 32 3.14 10.23 -9.06
N ASP A 33 2.18 10.71 -8.27
CA ASP A 33 2.13 12.12 -7.83
C ASP A 33 3.17 12.44 -6.73
N ILE A 34 3.68 11.42 -6.03
CA ILE A 34 4.68 11.56 -4.95
C ILE A 34 6.06 11.10 -5.47
N LYS A 35 6.79 12.01 -6.13
CA LYS A 35 8.05 11.73 -6.84
C LYS A 35 9.15 11.06 -6.00
N ASP A 36 9.28 11.41 -4.72
CA ASP A 36 10.45 11.01 -3.91
C ASP A 36 10.14 9.98 -2.82
N MET A 37 9.16 9.11 -3.03
CA MET A 37 8.87 8.03 -2.08
C MET A 37 9.83 6.84 -2.28
N SER A 38 10.46 6.37 -1.21
CA SER A 38 11.33 5.19 -1.26
C SER A 38 10.54 3.91 -1.55
N LYS A 39 11.20 2.85 -2.02
CA LYS A 39 10.55 1.53 -2.22
C LYS A 39 10.00 0.97 -0.91
N VAL A 40 10.70 1.20 0.20
CA VAL A 40 10.29 0.75 1.54
C VAL A 40 9.02 1.48 1.98
N ASP A 41 8.98 2.81 1.80
CA ASP A 41 7.80 3.61 2.14
C ASP A 41 6.61 3.25 1.26
N LYS A 42 6.82 2.98 -0.03
CA LYS A 42 5.77 2.50 -0.94
C LYS A 42 5.17 1.20 -0.43
N LEU A 43 6.00 0.22 -0.08
CA LEU A 43 5.52 -1.06 0.44
C LEU A 43 4.76 -0.89 1.76
N PHE A 44 5.28 -0.06 2.66
CA PHE A 44 4.65 0.18 3.96
C PHE A 44 3.26 0.82 3.81
N ASN A 45 3.14 1.88 3.00
CA ASN A 45 1.86 2.52 2.71
C ASN A 45 0.88 1.57 2.01
N PHE A 46 1.39 0.76 1.07
CA PHE A 46 0.57 -0.25 0.38
C PHE A 46 0.00 -1.27 1.36
N MET A 47 0.81 -1.78 2.29
CA MET A 47 0.35 -2.74 3.29
C MET A 47 -0.61 -2.13 4.31
N PHE A 48 -0.39 -0.88 4.70
CA PHE A 48 -1.21 -0.19 5.69
C PHE A 48 -2.67 -0.04 5.24
N GLY A 49 -2.91 0.21 3.95
CA GLY A 49 -4.26 0.32 3.39
C GLY A 49 -4.97 -1.02 3.15
N LEU A 50 -4.29 -2.18 3.29
CA LEU A 50 -4.93 -3.48 3.14
C LEU A 50 -5.84 -3.84 4.31
N GLN A 51 -6.85 -4.67 4.05
CA GLN A 51 -7.65 -5.27 5.12
C GLN A 51 -6.79 -6.13 6.05
N GLY A 52 -7.16 -6.17 7.34
CA GLY A 52 -6.36 -6.84 8.37
C GLY A 52 -6.07 -8.32 8.09
N TRP A 53 -7.01 -9.04 7.47
CA TRP A 53 -6.79 -10.45 7.09
C TRP A 53 -5.75 -10.58 5.98
N ALA A 54 -5.73 -9.67 5.01
CA ALA A 54 -4.78 -9.69 3.90
C ALA A 54 -3.36 -9.33 4.37
N GLN A 55 -3.24 -8.36 5.28
CA GLN A 55 -1.99 -8.07 5.96
C GLN A 55 -1.48 -9.30 6.74
N LYS A 56 -2.38 -10.03 7.41
CA LYS A 56 -2.04 -11.25 8.16
C LYS A 56 -1.56 -12.37 7.25
N GLU A 57 -2.19 -12.54 6.10
CA GLU A 57 -1.82 -13.54 5.10
C GLU A 57 -0.47 -13.25 4.47
N LEU A 58 -0.17 -11.98 4.15
CA LEU A 58 1.16 -11.57 3.67
C LEU A 58 2.26 -11.90 4.68
N ARG A 59 2.07 -11.52 5.95
CA ARG A 59 2.99 -11.87 7.05
C ARG A 59 3.14 -13.37 7.26
N ARG A 60 2.08 -14.16 7.00
CA ARG A 60 2.13 -15.62 7.07
C ARG A 60 3.02 -16.18 5.97
N LYS A 61 2.84 -15.72 4.73
CA LYS A 61 3.63 -16.18 3.57
C LYS A 61 5.11 -15.84 3.69
N GLU A 62 5.44 -14.65 4.19
CA GLU A 62 6.83 -14.28 4.51
C GLU A 62 7.45 -15.27 5.49
N ARG A 63 6.71 -15.64 6.54
CA ARG A 63 7.20 -16.59 7.56
C ARG A 63 7.38 -18.00 7.01
N THR A 64 6.45 -18.49 6.19
CA THR A 64 6.54 -19.84 5.60
C THR A 64 7.64 -19.95 4.55
N ASN A 65 8.00 -18.85 3.88
CA ASN A 65 9.11 -18.83 2.93
C ASN A 65 10.49 -18.94 3.62
N CYS A 66 10.60 -18.55 4.90
CA CYS A 66 11.83 -18.71 5.70
C CYS A 66 11.90 -20.03 6.49
N THR A 67 10.89 -20.91 6.39
CA THR A 67 10.88 -22.24 7.06
C THR A 67 11.04 -23.40 6.08
N ILE A 68 11.23 -23.09 4.79
CA ILE A 68 11.65 -24.06 3.77
C ILE A 68 13.19 -23.95 3.68
N GLU A 69 13.87 -24.48 4.70
CA GLU A 69 15.27 -24.90 4.68
C GLU A 69 15.35 -26.34 5.16
#